data_AF-A0A974P2J5-F1
#
_entry.id   AF-A0A974P2J5-F1
#
_cell.length_a   1.000
_cell.length_b   1.000
_cell.length_c   1.000
_cell.angle_alpha   90.00
_cell.angle_beta   90.00
_cell.angle_gamma   90.00
#
_symmetry.space_group_name_H-M   'P 1'
#
loop_
_entity.id
_entity.type
_entity.pdbx_description
1 polymer ?
#
loop_
_entity_poly.entity_id
_entity_poly.type
_entity_poly.pdbx_seq_one_letter_code
_entity_poly.pdbx_strand_id
1 'polypeptide(L)'
;MDAATLARAAEPFFTTKGIGKGTGLGLSMIHGLAEQSGGRMVMRSQAGEGTTVELWLPQVLAGDERQVFSGAGAVEEIHPIAR
;
A
#
# COMPACT_ATOMS: atom_id res chain seq x y z
N MET A 1 4.02 8.17 -15.35
CA MET A 1 2.57 8.34 -15.11
C MET A 1 2.22 9.79 -15.39
N ASP A 2 1.04 10.05 -15.95
CA ASP A 2 0.53 11.42 -15.99
C ASP A 2 0.06 11.87 -14.60
N ALA A 3 -0.23 13.16 -14.45
CA ALA A 3 -0.63 13.73 -13.16
C ALA A 3 -1.92 13.10 -12.60
N ALA A 4 -2.88 12.78 -13.47
CA ALA A 4 -4.15 12.18 -13.07
C ALA A 4 -3.97 10.75 -12.53
N THR A 5 -3.13 9.95 -13.20
CA THR A 5 -2.78 8.59 -12.74
C THR A 5 -1.99 8.65 -11.45
N LEU A 6 -1.01 9.56 -11.35
CA LEU A 6 -0.17 9.69 -10.15
C LEU A 6 -1.00 10.03 -8.90
N ALA A 7 -1.96 10.94 -9.01
CA ALA A 7 -2.83 11.35 -7.91
C ALA A 7 -3.67 10.19 -7.34
N ARG A 8 -4.00 9.21 -8.18
CA ARG A 8 -4.87 8.08 -7.85
C ARG A 8 -4.11 6.77 -7.64
N ALA A 9 -2.81 6.74 -7.91
CA ALA A 9 -2.03 5.51 -7.99
C ALA A 9 -2.04 4.67 -6.71
N ALA A 10 -2.23 5.29 -5.54
CA ALA A 10 -2.32 4.61 -4.25
C ALA A 10 -3.76 4.31 -3.80
N GLU A 11 -4.78 4.73 -4.56
CA GLU A 11 -6.19 4.41 -4.26
C GLU A 11 -6.41 2.90 -4.38
N PRO A 12 -7.09 2.26 -3.40
CA PRO A 12 -7.49 0.87 -3.52
C PRO A 12 -8.28 0.62 -4.81
N PHE A 13 -7.96 -0.48 -5.49
CA PHE A 13 -8.58 -0.94 -6.74
C PHE A 13 -8.32 -0.07 -7.97
N PHE A 14 -7.58 1.03 -7.87
CA PHE A 14 -7.20 1.81 -9.04
C PHE A 14 -6.20 1.04 -9.90
N THR A 15 -6.50 0.91 -11.19
CA THR A 15 -5.61 0.26 -12.16
C THR A 15 -5.81 0.88 -13.54
N THR A 16 -4.70 1.10 -14.26
CA THR A 16 -4.71 1.46 -15.68
C THR A 16 -4.70 0.24 -16.60
N LYS A 17 -4.58 -0.96 -16.03
CA LYS A 17 -4.65 -2.22 -16.78
C LYS A 17 -6.11 -2.58 -17.08
N GLY A 18 -6.33 -3.28 -18.19
CA GLY A 18 -7.66 -3.78 -18.57
C GLY A 18 -8.25 -4.79 -17.58
N ILE A 19 -9.52 -5.13 -17.79
CA ILE A 19 -10.30 -6.03 -16.94
C ILE A 19 -9.56 -7.36 -16.72
N GLY A 20 -9.46 -7.78 -15.46
CA GLY A 20 -8.82 -9.04 -15.07
C GLY A 20 -7.28 -9.05 -15.18
N LYS A 21 -6.63 -7.93 -15.50
CA LYS A 21 -5.16 -7.84 -15.63
C LYS A 21 -4.44 -7.29 -14.40
N GLY A 22 -5.19 -7.02 -13.33
CA GLY A 22 -4.68 -6.57 -12.05
C GLY A 22 -5.81 -6.11 -11.15
N THR A 23 -5.65 -6.30 -9.85
CA THR A 23 -6.65 -5.91 -8.84
C THR A 23 -6.56 -4.45 -8.42
N GLY A 24 -5.46 -3.76 -8.78
CA GLY A 24 -5.21 -2.38 -8.35
C GLY A 24 -4.87 -2.24 -6.85
N LEU A 25 -4.45 -3.32 -6.18
CA LEU A 25 -4.18 -3.32 -4.73
C LEU A 25 -2.71 -3.14 -4.35
N GLY A 26 -1.77 -3.28 -5.28
CA GLY A 26 -0.34 -3.32 -4.96
C GLY A 26 0.15 -2.04 -4.26
N LEU A 27 -0.06 -0.88 -4.89
CA LEU A 27 0.38 0.40 -4.34
C LEU A 27 -0.41 0.81 -3.08
N SER A 28 -1.70 0.48 -3.01
CA SER A 28 -2.50 0.76 -1.81
C SER A 28 -2.03 -0.06 -0.60
N MET A 29 -1.64 -1.33 -0.81
CA MET A 29 -1.08 -2.16 0.26
C MET A 29 0.27 -1.63 0.75
N ILE A 30 1.15 -1.20 -0.16
CA ILE A 30 2.46 -0.63 0.22
C ILE A 30 2.29 0.71 0.94
N HIS A 31 1.35 1.56 0.48
CA HIS A 31 1.00 2.80 1.18
C HIS A 31 0.59 2.52 2.62
N GLY A 32 -0.37 1.61 2.82
CA GLY A 32 -0.84 1.22 4.15
C GLY A 32 0.25 0.60 5.02
N LEU A 33 1.11 -0.26 4.44
CA LEU A 33 2.27 -0.82 5.13
C LEU A 33 3.22 0.27 5.63
N ALA A 34 3.53 1.26 4.77
CA ALA A 34 4.40 2.37 5.12
C ALA A 34 3.82 3.14 6.31
N GLU A 35 2.55 3.54 6.24
CA GLU A 35 1.88 4.30 7.30
C GLU A 35 1.79 3.52 8.61
N GLN A 36 1.41 2.23 8.54
CA GLN A 36 1.33 1.34 9.71
C GLN A 36 2.70 1.11 10.37
N SER A 37 3.77 1.17 9.58
CA SER A 37 5.14 1.09 10.09
C SER A 37 5.64 2.42 10.68
N GLY A 38 4.81 3.47 10.74
CA GLY A 38 5.22 4.82 11.14
C GLY A 38 6.06 5.54 10.07
N GLY A 39 6.10 5.01 8.86
CA GLY A 39 6.81 5.53 7.70
C GLY A 39 5.92 6.30 6.74
N ARG A 40 6.39 6.44 5.50
CA ARG A 40 5.69 7.14 4.41
C ARG A 40 6.09 6.60 3.05
N MET A 41 5.15 6.56 2.12
CA MET A 41 5.43 6.35 0.69
C MET A 41 5.39 7.69 -0.05
N VAL A 42 6.40 7.97 -0.88
CA VAL A 42 6.48 9.17 -1.72
C VAL A 42 6.59 8.75 -3.18
N MET A 43 5.80 9.38 -4.06
CA MET A 43 5.80 9.07 -5.49
C MET A 43 6.04 10.33 -6.32
N ARG A 44 6.92 10.21 -7.31
CA ARG A 44 7.19 11.26 -8.31
C ARG A 44 7.18 10.62 -9.68
N SER A 45 6.58 11.29 -10.66
CA SER A 45 6.43 10.72 -11.99
C SER A 45 6.31 11.80 -13.05
N GLN A 46 6.88 11.52 -14.22
CA GLN A 46 6.70 12.33 -15.41
C GLN A 46 6.49 11.40 -16.61
N ALA A 47 5.43 11.65 -17.38
CA ALA A 47 5.10 10.85 -18.54
C ALA A 47 6.24 10.91 -19.58
N GLY A 48 6.65 9.74 -20.09
CA GLY A 48 7.78 9.61 -21.00
C GLY A 48 9.17 9.57 -20.35
N GLU A 49 9.31 9.97 -19.07
CA GLU A 49 10.60 10.01 -18.38
C GLU A 49 10.76 8.91 -17.33
N GLY A 50 9.66 8.54 -16.66
CA GLY A 50 9.68 7.45 -15.68
C GLY A 50 8.86 7.73 -14.43
N THR A 51 9.02 6.87 -13.43
CA THR A 51 8.37 6.98 -12.13
C THR A 51 9.33 6.54 -11.04
N THR A 52 9.43 7.33 -9.98
CA THR A 52 10.19 7.01 -8.77
C THR A 52 9.21 6.86 -7.62
N VAL A 53 9.34 5.73 -6.90
CA VAL A 53 8.59 5.45 -5.67
C VAL A 53 9.61 5.24 -4.58
N GLU A 54 9.49 6.00 -3.51
CA GLU A 54 10.36 5.94 -2.34
C GLU A 54 9.53 5.46 -1.15
N LEU A 55 10.09 4.51 -0.39
CA LEU A 55 9.51 4.04 0.86
C LEU A 55 10.42 4.49 2.00
N TRP A 56 9.93 5.40 2.83
CA TRP A 56 10.66 5.92 3.98
C TRP A 56 10.14 5.20 5.23
N LEU A 57 11.03 4.51 5.93
CA LEU A 57 10.70 3.78 7.15
C LEU A 57 11.47 4.37 8.33
N PRO A 58 10.90 4.33 9.54
CA PRO A 58 11.64 4.73 10.73
C PRO A 58 12.90 3.88 10.90
N GLN A 59 14.02 4.54 11.13
CA GLN A 59 15.23 3.85 11.53
C GLN A 59 15.09 3.44 13.00
N VAL A 60 15.37 2.16 13.28
CA VAL A 60 15.50 1.67 14.65
C VAL A 60 16.90 2.05 15.15
N LEU A 61 16.98 2.83 16.23
CA LEU A 61 18.23 3.05 16.94
C LEU A 61 18.50 1.84 17.87
N ALA A 62 19.76 1.45 18.02
CA ALA A 62 20.12 0.31 18.86
C ALA A 62 19.56 0.49 20.29
N GLY A 63 18.75 -0.47 20.74
CA GLY A 63 18.07 -0.45 22.04
C GLY A 63 16.57 -0.14 21.99
N ASP A 64 15.99 0.10 20.81
CA ASP A 64 14.56 0.36 20.66
C ASP A 64 13.78 -0.95 20.40
N GLU A 65 13.24 -1.56 21.47
CA GLU A 65 12.43 -2.79 21.45
C GLU A 65 10.95 -2.53 21.12
N ARG A 66 10.63 -1.52 20.30
CA ARG A 66 9.23 -1.27 19.92
C ARG A 66 8.63 -2.48 19.21
N GLN A 67 7.49 -2.94 19.74
CA GLN A 67 6.81 -4.17 19.34
C GLN A 67 6.62 -4.27 17.83
N VAL A 68 7.14 -5.36 17.26
CA VAL A 68 6.85 -5.80 15.89
C VAL A 68 5.37 -6.14 15.80
N PHE A 69 4.72 -5.70 14.73
CA PHE A 69 3.27 -5.80 14.49
C PHE A 69 2.70 -7.20 14.80
N SER A 70 1.82 -7.30 15.81
CA SER A 70 0.91 -8.45 16.01
C SER A 70 -0.30 -8.27 15.08
N GLY A 71 -0.11 -8.55 13.79
CA GLY A 71 -1.17 -8.48 12.79
C GLY A 71 -2.10 -9.70 12.82
N ALA A 72 -2.76 -9.97 13.94
CA ALA A 72 -3.96 -10.81 13.97
C ALA A 72 -5.18 -9.89 13.79
N GLY A 73 -5.34 -9.33 12.58
CA GLY A 73 -6.63 -8.81 12.18
C GLY A 73 -7.58 -9.99 12.09
N ALA A 74 -8.63 -9.99 12.92
CA ALA A 74 -9.66 -11.02 12.93
C ALA A 74 -10.13 -11.31 11.50
N VAL A 75 -9.88 -12.53 11.02
CA VAL A 75 -10.75 -13.13 10.03
C VAL A 75 -12.06 -13.40 10.77
N GLU A 76 -13.03 -12.49 10.65
CA GLU A 76 -14.36 -12.71 11.18
C GLU A 76 -14.91 -13.96 10.49
N GLU A 77 -15.02 -15.03 11.28
CA GLU A 77 -15.45 -16.35 10.85
C GLU A 77 -16.86 -16.22 10.26
N ILE A 78 -16.98 -16.44 8.96
CA ILE A 78 -18.23 -16.39 8.23
C ILE A 78 -19.17 -17.45 8.82
N HIS A 79 -20.13 -17.03 9.64
CA HIS A 79 -21.14 -17.95 10.18
C HIS A 79 -21.98 -18.50 9.02
N PRO A 80 -22.12 -19.83 8.89
CA PRO A 80 -22.97 -20.39 7.85
C PRO A 80 -24.41 -19.98 8.12
N ILE A 81 -25.05 -19.41 7.10
CA ILE A 81 -26.48 -19.13 7.10
C ILE A 81 -27.19 -20.50 7.13
N ALA A 82 -27.70 -20.89 8.30
CA ALA A 82 -28.51 -22.09 8.41
C ALA A 82 -29.77 -21.92 7.54
N ARG A 83 -30.10 -22.98 6.81
CA ARG A 83 -31.15 -23.07 5.80
C ARG A 83 -32.55 -22.98 6.39
#